data_AF-A0A9X6M1C8-F1
#
_entry.id   AF-A0A9X6M1C8-F1
#
_cell.length_a   1.000
_cell.length_b   1.000
_cell.length_c   1.000
_cell.angle_alpha   90.00
_cell.angle_beta   90.00
_cell.angle_gamma   90.00
#
_symmetry.space_group_name_H-M   'P 1'
#
loop_
_entity.id
_entity.type
_entity.pdbx_description
1 polymer ?
#
loop_
_entity_poly.entity_id
_entity_poly.type
_entity_poly.pdbx_seq_one_letter_code
_entity_poly.pdbx_strand_id
1 'polypeptide(L)'
;MLNYICTTCGVQYSKSQEVPSDCIICNEERQYINPSGQSWTTLEKMQKSKLYKNEILKEETGLYSITRGLCSNGTETAIGIQTP
;
A
#
# COMPACT_ATOMS: atom_id res chain seq x y z
N MET A 1 -7.72 -12.10 -15.32
CA MET A 1 -6.32 -11.64 -15.19
C MET A 1 -6.28 -10.39 -14.33
N LEU A 2 -5.41 -10.34 -13.32
CA LEU A 2 -5.32 -9.30 -12.29
C LEU A 2 -3.88 -8.81 -12.13
N ASN A 3 -3.71 -7.59 -11.62
CA ASN A 3 -2.41 -7.11 -11.13
C ASN A 3 -2.36 -7.39 -9.63
N TYR A 4 -1.46 -8.26 -9.20
CA TYR A 4 -1.31 -8.65 -7.80
C TYR A 4 -0.37 -7.71 -7.07
N ILE A 5 -0.75 -7.35 -5.85
CA ILE A 5 0.01 -6.46 -4.97
C ILE A 5 0.40 -7.26 -3.74
N CYS A 6 1.69 -7.28 -3.40
CA CYS A 6 2.16 -7.88 -2.15
C CYS A 6 1.68 -7.03 -0.98
N THR A 7 1.00 -7.63 0.00
CA THR A 7 0.46 -6.90 1.16
C THR A 7 1.55 -6.43 2.13
N THR A 8 2.73 -7.05 2.09
CA THR A 8 3.85 -6.74 2.98
C THR A 8 4.65 -5.53 2.46
N CYS A 9 5.15 -5.59 1.22
CA CYS A 9 6.02 -4.54 0.68
C CYS A 9 5.32 -3.57 -0.30
N GLY A 10 4.09 -3.87 -0.71
CA GLY A 10 3.31 -3.01 -1.61
C GLY A 10 3.69 -3.08 -3.10
N VAL A 11 4.66 -3.91 -3.50
CA VAL A 11 5.03 -4.05 -4.92
C VAL A 11 3.85 -4.62 -5.72
N GLN A 12 3.60 -4.04 -6.91
CA GLN A 12 2.60 -4.53 -7.85
C GLN A 12 3.27 -5.26 -9.02
N TYR A 13 2.80 -6.48 -9.28
CA TYR A 13 3.23 -7.29 -10.43
C TYR A 13 2.36 -7.02 -11.67
N SER A 14 2.92 -7.34 -12.84
CA SER A 14 2.21 -7.32 -14.12
C SER A 14 1.01 -8.25 -14.12
N LYS A 15 0.09 -8.00 -15.06
CA LYS A 15 -1.20 -8.69 -15.15
C LYS A 15 -1.00 -10.19 -15.40
N SER A 16 -1.55 -11.03 -14.53
CA SER A 16 -1.47 -12.49 -14.61
C SER A 16 -2.82 -13.15 -14.37
N GLN A 17 -3.02 -14.39 -14.82
CA GLN A 17 -4.17 -15.20 -14.41
C GLN A 17 -3.97 -15.77 -13.01
N GLU A 18 -2.74 -16.10 -12.67
CA GLU A 18 -2.36 -16.74 -11.41
C GLU A 18 -1.65 -15.75 -10.50
N VAL A 19 -1.80 -15.99 -9.19
CA VAL A 19 -1.06 -15.27 -8.15
C VAL A 19 0.43 -15.59 -8.32
N PRO A 20 1.35 -14.60 -8.20
CA PRO A 20 2.77 -14.90 -8.22
C PRO A 20 3.14 -15.91 -7.13
N SER A 21 4.04 -16.85 -7.43
CA SER A 21 4.49 -17.83 -6.45
C SER A 21 5.10 -17.13 -5.24
N ASP A 22 5.92 -16.11 -5.51
CA ASP A 22 6.66 -15.36 -4.50
C ASP A 22 6.86 -13.91 -4.90
N CYS A 23 6.97 -13.06 -3.90
CA CYS A 23 7.37 -11.67 -3.97
C CYS A 23 8.90 -11.60 -3.90
N ILE A 24 9.51 -11.39 -5.06
CA ILE A 24 10.97 -11.21 -5.23
C ILE A 24 11.51 -10.12 -4.31
N ILE A 25 10.75 -9.05 -4.08
CA ILE A 25 11.15 -7.95 -3.20
C ILE A 25 11.21 -8.41 -1.74
N CYS A 26 10.21 -9.17 -1.26
CA CYS A 26 10.22 -9.68 0.11
C CYS A 26 11.25 -10.80 0.32
N ASN A 27 11.66 -11.50 -0.74
CA ASN A 27 12.72 -12.51 -0.65
C ASN A 27 14.13 -11.90 -0.65
N GLU A 28 14.24 -10.58 -0.74
CA GLU A 28 15.52 -9.87 -0.69
C GLU A 28 15.89 -9.57 0.77
N GLU A 29 17.15 -9.78 1.11
CA GLU A 29 17.64 -9.76 2.50
C GLU A 29 17.48 -8.41 3.22
N ARG A 30 17.32 -7.32 2.47
CA ARG A 30 17.16 -5.97 3.03
C ARG A 30 15.73 -5.69 3.44
N GLN A 31 14.78 -6.56 3.10
CA GLN A 31 13.36 -6.33 3.32
C GLN A 31 12.84 -7.10 4.54
N TYR A 32 11.90 -6.46 5.24
CA TYR A 32 11.14 -7.11 6.29
C TYR A 32 10.29 -8.24 5.69
N ILE A 33 10.49 -9.45 6.20
CA ILE A 33 9.70 -10.63 5.85
C ILE A 33 8.57 -10.76 6.85
N ASN A 34 7.34 -10.86 6.34
CA ASN A 34 6.19 -11.16 7.19
C ASN A 34 6.29 -12.60 7.72
N PRO A 35 6.29 -12.82 9.06
CA PRO A 35 6.40 -14.17 9.65
C PRO A 35 5.27 -15.12 9.26
N SER A 36 4.09 -14.59 8.91
CA SER A 36 2.95 -15.38 8.44
C SER A 36 3.06 -15.77 6.95
N GLY A 37 4.20 -15.49 6.32
CA GLY A 37 4.42 -15.70 4.91
C GLY A 37 3.90 -14.55 4.04
N GLN A 38 4.00 -14.75 2.73
CA GLN A 38 3.61 -13.73 1.76
C GLN A 38 2.12 -13.81 1.46
N SER A 39 1.49 -12.65 1.32
CA SER A 39 0.09 -12.56 0.93
C SER A 39 -0.14 -11.47 -0.10
N TRP A 40 -1.29 -11.58 -0.77
CA TRP A 40 -1.58 -10.85 -1.99
C TRP A 40 -2.94 -10.16 -1.93
N THR A 41 -3.02 -8.98 -2.52
CA THR A 41 -4.25 -8.25 -2.78
C THR A 41 -4.26 -7.74 -4.22
N THR A 42 -5.30 -7.01 -4.60
CA THR A 42 -5.37 -6.28 -5.87
C THR A 42 -5.91 -4.89 -5.62
N LEU A 43 -5.62 -3.95 -6.52
CA LEU A 43 -6.18 -2.59 -6.42
C LEU A 43 -7.71 -2.62 -6.37
N GLU A 44 -8.34 -3.47 -7.18
CA GLU A 44 -9.79 -3.65 -7.19
C GLU A 44 -10.32 -4.12 -5.83
N LYS A 45 -9.66 -5.12 -5.20
CA LYS A 45 -10.04 -5.62 -3.88
C LYS A 45 -9.91 -4.52 -2.81
N MET A 46 -8.84 -3.73 -2.87
CA MET A 46 -8.62 -2.61 -1.95
C MET A 46 -9.67 -1.49 -2.12
N GLN A 47 -10.04 -1.16 -3.35
CA GLN A 47 -11.08 -0.16 -3.62
C GLN A 47 -12.48 -0.65 -3.19
N LYS A 48 -12.77 -1.94 -3.41
CA LYS A 48 -14.04 -2.57 -3.01
C LYS A 48 -14.18 -2.68 -1.49
N SER A 49 -13.08 -2.86 -0.76
CA SER A 49 -13.15 -2.95 0.71
C SER A 49 -13.60 -1.64 1.36
N LYS A 50 -13.40 -0.49 0.67
CA LYS A 50 -13.69 0.86 1.19
C LYS A 50 -12.97 1.17 2.50
N LEU A 51 -11.94 0.41 2.87
CA LEU A 51 -11.18 0.61 4.11
C LEU A 51 -10.10 1.68 3.98
N TYR A 52 -9.67 1.95 2.75
CA TYR A 52 -8.51 2.77 2.44
C TYR A 52 -8.96 4.07 1.78
N LYS A 53 -8.51 5.20 2.30
CA LYS A 53 -8.69 6.52 1.70
C LYS A 53 -7.41 7.32 1.84
N ASN A 54 -7.01 8.02 0.78
CA ASN A 54 -5.94 8.99 0.86
C ASN A 54 -6.54 10.34 1.20
N GLU A 55 -5.93 11.04 2.14
CA GLU A 55 -6.27 12.40 2.50
C GLU A 55 -5.09 13.29 2.14
N ILE A 56 -5.39 14.39 1.45
CA ILE A 56 -4.39 15.34 0.98
C ILE A 56 -4.72 16.66 1.65
N LEU A 57 -3.84 17.10 2.54
CA LEU A 57 -4.01 18.33 3.31
C LEU A 57 -2.94 19.33 2.88
N LYS A 58 -3.35 20.58 2.66
CA LYS A 58 -2.42 21.68 2.42
C LYS A 58 -1.94 22.18 3.77
N GLU A 59 -0.66 21.98 4.07
CA GLU A 59 -0.06 22.42 5.32
C GLU A 59 0.36 23.89 5.19
N GLU A 60 1.10 24.23 4.13
CA GLU A 60 1.64 25.56 3.88
C GLU A 60 1.63 25.90 2.37
N THR A 61 2.16 27.07 2.01
CA THR A 61 2.32 27.45 0.60
C THR A 61 3.35 26.53 -0.06
N GLY A 62 2.90 25.73 -1.03
CA GLY A 62 3.75 24.77 -1.75
C GLY A 62 3.95 23.43 -1.04
N LEU A 63 3.37 23.23 0.15
CA LEU A 63 3.52 22.02 0.95
C LEU A 63 2.19 21.31 1.19
N TYR A 64 2.14 20.03 0.86
CA TYR A 64 0.99 19.15 1.05
C TYR A 64 1.40 17.88 1.79
N SER A 65 0.62 17.47 2.78
CA SER A 65 0.72 16.14 3.39
C SER A 65 -0.20 15.16 2.68
N ILE A 66 0.24 13.90 2.60
CA ILE A 66 -0.59 12.80 2.13
C ILE A 66 -0.62 11.78 3.25
N THR A 67 -1.79 11.59 3.83
CA THR A 67 -2.02 10.63 4.90
C THR A 67 -2.99 9.56 4.42
N ARG A 68 -2.89 8.37 5.00
CA ARG A 68 -3.90 7.33 4.81
C ARG A 68 -4.93 7.47 5.91
N GLY A 69 -6.12 7.95 5.56
CA GLY A 69 -7.30 7.84 6.42
C GLY A 69 -7.81 6.40 6.44
N LEU A 70 -8.21 5.92 7.61
CA LEU A 70 -9.04 4.74 7.73
C LEU A 70 -10.50 5.16 7.61
N CYS A 71 -11.28 4.50 6.75
CA CYS A 71 -12.73 4.75 6.70
C CYS A 71 -13.50 4.13 7.89
N SER A 72 -12.81 3.65 8.91
CA SER A 72 -13.38 3.24 10.20
C SER A 72 -13.05 4.30 11.25
N ASN A 73 -14.06 4.85 11.90
CA ASN A 73 -13.99 5.82 12.99
C ASN A 73 -12.85 5.55 14.01
N GLY A 74 -11.62 6.04 13.78
CA GLY A 74 -10.58 6.05 14.80
C GLY A 74 -9.13 5.93 14.32
N THR A 75 -8.37 6.98 14.65
CA THR A 75 -6.91 7.13 14.75
C THR A 75 -6.08 7.11 13.47
N GLU A 76 -5.75 8.31 12.97
CA GLU A 76 -4.80 8.61 11.91
C GLU A 76 -3.36 8.75 12.44
N THR A 77 -2.37 8.38 11.63
CA THR A 77 -0.95 8.73 11.81
C THR A 77 -0.48 9.42 10.54
N ALA A 78 -0.03 10.67 10.65
CA ALA A 78 0.46 11.46 9.53
C ALA A 78 1.98 11.29 9.34
N ILE A 79 2.44 11.14 8.10
CA ILE A 79 3.86 11.23 7.73
C ILE A 79 3.97 12.39 6.72
N GLY A 80 4.66 13.47 7.11
CA GLY A 80 4.90 14.62 6.25
C GLY A 80 6.00 14.32 5.22
N ILE A 81 5.80 14.72 3.97
CA ILE A 81 6.81 14.69 2.91
C ILE A 81 6.99 16.12 2.41
N GLN A 82 8.19 16.66 2.55
CA GLN A 82 8.52 18.00 2.11
C GLN A 82 9.03 17.94 0.67
N THR A 83 8.29 18.53 -0.27
CA THR A 83 8.75 18.76 -1.64
C THR A 83 9.50 20.09 -1.73
N PRO A 84 10.57 20.18 -2.55
CA PRO A 84 11.38 21.41 -2.69
C PRO A 84 10.63 22.57 -3.33
#